data_AF-A0A1G5FY93-F1
#
_entry.id   AF-A0A1G5FY93-F1
#
_cell.length_a   1.000
_cell.length_b   1.000
_cell.length_c   1.000
_cell.angle_alpha   90.00
_cell.angle_beta   90.00
_cell.angle_gamma   90.00
#
_symmetry.space_group_name_H-M   'P 1'
#
loop_
_entity.id
_entity.type
_entity.pdbx_description
1 polymer ?
#
loop_
_entity_poly.entity_id
_entity_poly.type
_entity_poly.pdbx_seq_one_letter_code
_entity_poly.pdbx_strand_id
1 'polypeptide(L)' 'MRKEEFLEILNNNGYEAELTGSVLTIAVDSVSEVLSIKKFAKSYGYNYSFSVRTKNSN' A
#
# COMPACT_ATOMS: atom_id res chain seq x y z
N MET A 1 -9.60 3.48 9.98
CA MET A 1 -9.57 2.28 9.11
C MET A 1 -8.50 1.32 9.61
N ARG A 2 -8.81 0.02 9.67
CA ARG A 2 -7.83 -1.03 10.02
C ARG A 2 -6.93 -1.38 8.83
N LYS A 3 -5.81 -2.08 9.06
CA LYS A 3 -4.84 -2.42 8.00
C LYS A 3 -5.41 -3.44 7.01
N GLU A 4 -6.20 -4.38 7.52
CA GLU A 4 -6.90 -5.41 6.75
C GLU A 4 -7.92 -4.78 5.80
N GLU A 5 -8.68 -3.80 6.27
CA GLU A 5 -9.64 -3.07 5.43
C GLU A 5 -8.91 -2.29 4.33
N PHE A 6 -7.78 -1.64 4.65
CA PHE A 6 -7.02 -0.91 3.66
C PHE A 6 -6.32 -1.83 2.65
N LEU A 7 -5.86 -3.01 3.07
CA LEU A 7 -5.34 -4.07 2.20
C LEU A 7 -6.38 -4.48 1.15
N GLU A 8 -7.62 -4.71 1.55
CA GLU A 8 -8.71 -5.04 0.63
C GLU A 8 -8.97 -3.91 -0.38
N ILE A 9 -8.97 -2.65 0.08
CA ILE A 9 -9.14 -1.49 -0.79
C ILE A 9 -8.01 -1.41 -1.82
N LEU A 10 -6.76 -1.60 -1.40
CA LEU A 10 -5.60 -1.59 -2.30
C LEU A 10 -5.74 -2.67 -3.39
N ASN A 11 -6.00 -3.92 -3.00
CA ASN A 11 -6.15 -5.04 -3.93
C ASN A 11 -7.34 -4.85 -4.89
N ASN A 12 -8.46 -4.30 -4.41
CA ASN A 12 -9.63 -3.98 -5.25
C ASN A 12 -9.36 -2.84 -6.25
N ASN A 13 -8.37 -1.98 -5.98
CA ASN A 13 -7.93 -0.92 -6.89
C ASN A 13 -6.76 -1.36 -7.79
N GLY A 14 -6.41 -2.64 -7.79
CA GLY A 14 -5.36 -3.21 -8.65
C GLY A 14 -3.94 -3.03 -8.13
N TYR A 15 -3.76 -2.54 -6.90
CA TYR A 15 -2.46 -2.58 -6.24
C TYR A 15 -2.17 -3.99 -5.74
N GLU A 16 -0.91 -4.40 -5.82
CA GLU A 16 -0.46 -5.64 -5.18
C GLU A 16 0.00 -5.30 -3.75
N ALA A 17 -0.83 -5.63 -2.75
CA ALA A 17 -0.52 -5.38 -1.35
C ALA A 17 -0.62 -6.66 -0.51
N GLU A 18 0.19 -6.73 0.54
CA GLU A 18 0.22 -7.85 1.48
C GLU A 18 0.35 -7.36 2.93
N LEU A 19 -0.25 -8.09 3.87
CA LEU A 19 -0.14 -7.82 5.30
C LEU A 19 0.61 -8.98 5.97
N THR A 20 1.85 -8.73 6.37
CA THR A 20 2.68 -9.71 7.08
C THR A 20 2.74 -9.34 8.56
N GLY A 21 1.98 -10.05 9.38
CA GLY A 21 1.79 -9.68 10.79
C GLY A 21 1.19 -8.27 10.90
N SER A 22 1.94 -7.34 11.48
CA SER A 22 1.51 -5.94 11.65
C SER A 22 1.99 -5.01 10.54
N VAL A 23 2.67 -5.51 9.49
CA VAL A 23 3.28 -4.68 8.45
C VAL A 23 2.51 -4.81 7.14
N LEU A 24 1.92 -3.71 6.69
CA LEU A 24 1.33 -3.60 5.36
C LEU A 24 2.42 -3.23 4.37
N THR A 25 2.63 -4.05 3.35
CA THR A 25 3.61 -3.84 2.29
C THR A 25 2.91 -3.73 0.95
N ILE A 26 3.27 -2.72 0.16
CA ILE A 26 2.68 -2.46 -1.16
C ILE A 26 3.77 -2.62 -2.22
N ALA A 27 3.53 -3.46 -3.22
CA ALA A 27 4.42 -3.61 -4.35
C ALA A 27 4.16 -2.49 -5.37
N VAL A 28 5.22 -1.80 -5.75
CA VAL A 28 5.20 -0.66 -6.68
C VAL A 28 6.18 -0.91 -7.82
N ASP A 29 5.91 -0.37 -9.00
CA ASP A 29 6.85 -0.43 -10.13
C ASP A 29 7.98 0.59 -9.95
N SER A 30 7.70 1.72 -9.30
CA SER A 30 8.70 2.76 -8.99
C SER A 30 8.45 3.45 -7.65
N VAL A 31 9.54 3.91 -7.01
CA VAL A 31 9.49 4.74 -5.79
C VAL A 31 8.69 6.04 -6.00
N SER A 32 8.57 6.51 -7.24
CA SER A 32 7.75 7.69 -7.56
C SER A 32 6.25 7.50 -7.23
N GLU A 33 5.76 6.27 -7.22
CA GLU A 33 4.34 5.96 -6.94
C GLU A 33 3.98 6.12 -5.46
N VAL A 34 4.96 6.10 -4.57
CA VAL A 34 4.76 6.18 -3.12
C VAL A 34 3.98 7.43 -2.72
N LEU A 35 4.21 8.55 -3.41
CA LEU A 35 3.48 9.80 -3.15
C LEU A 35 2.00 9.67 -3.53
N SER A 36 1.69 9.02 -4.65
CA SER A 36 0.32 8.77 -5.10
C SER A 36 -0.40 7.84 -4.14
N ILE A 37 0.25 6.76 -3.70
CA ILE A 37 -0.30 5.80 -2.74
C ILE A 37 -0.53 6.45 -1.37
N LYS A 38 0.36 7.34 -0.92
CA LYS A 38 0.14 8.12 0.31
C LYS A 38 -1.07 9.05 0.21
N LYS A 39 -1.29 9.68 -0.94
CA LYS A 39 -2.48 10.53 -1.17
C LYS A 39 -3.76 9.68 -1.20
N PHE A 40 -3.71 8.55 -1.89
CA PHE A 40 -4.79 7.57 -1.92
C PHE A 40 -5.14 7.05 -0.52
N ALA A 41 -4.15 6.65 0.28
CA ALA A 41 -4.35 6.25 1.67
C ALA A 41 -5.08 7.33 2.49
N LYS A 42 -4.68 8.60 2.35
CA LYS A 42 -5.33 9.72 3.02
C LYS A 42 -6.78 9.93 2.57
N SER A 43 -7.11 9.77 1.29
CA SER A 43 -8.50 9.93 0.82
C SER A 43 -9.44 8.87 1.38
N TYR A 44 -8.92 7.70 1.76
CA TYR A 44 -9.66 6.63 2.43
C TYR A 44 -9.58 6.71 3.96
N GLY A 45 -8.95 7.74 4.53
CA GLY A 45 -8.81 7.90 5.99
C GLY A 45 -7.84 6.89 6.63
N TYR A 46 -6.91 6.33 5.85
CA TYR A 46 -5.83 5.49 6.36
C TYR A 46 -4.63 6.35 6.78
N ASN A 47 -4.39 6.41 8.09
CA ASN A 47 -3.38 7.28 8.71
C ASN A 47 -2.14 6.52 9.24
N TYR A 48 -2.02 5.22 8.96
CA TYR A 48 -0.90 4.42 9.41
C TYR A 48 0.23 4.40 8.38
N SER A 49 1.45 4.11 8.85
CA SER A 49 2.58 3.83 7.97
C SER A 49 2.42 2.49 7.26
N PHE A 50 3.03 2.39 6.08
CA PHE A 50 3.13 1.18 5.28
C PHE A 50 4.53 1.09 4.66
N SER A 51 4.98 -0.14 4.41
CA SER A 51 6.21 -0.43 3.68
C SER A 51 5.92 -0.51 2.19
N VAL A 52 6.96 -0.29 1.38
CA VAL A 52 6.87 -0.44 -0.07
C VAL A 52 8.01 -1.33 -0.55
N ARG A 53 7.72 -2.17 -1.54
CA ARG A 53 8.72 -2.98 -2.25
C ARG A 53 8.65 -2.70 -3.74
N THR A 54 9.78 -2.55 -4.41
CA THR A 54 9.79 -2.42 -5.87
C THR A 54 9.59 -3.81 -6.50
N LYS A 55 8.72 -3.94 -7.50
CA LYS A 55 8.49 -5.22 -8.20
C LYS A 55 9.76 -5.72 -8.89
N ASN A 56 10.60 -4.80 -9.35
CA ASN A 56 11.94 -5.11 -9.85
C ASN A 56 12.97 -4.96 -8.73
N SER A 57 13.43 -6.10 -8.22
CA SER A 57 14.76 -6.26 -7.61
C SER A 57 15.53 -7.33 -8.40
N ASN A 58 15.57 -7.16 -9.73
CA ASN A 58 16.49 -7.89 -10.59
C ASN A 58 17.66 -6.99 -10.96
#